data_AF-A0A4C1Y8I5-F1
#
_entry.id   AF-A0A4C1Y8I5-F1
#
_cell.length_a   1.000
_cell.length_b   1.000
_cell.length_c   1.000
_cell.angle_alpha   90.00
_cell.angle_beta   90.00
_cell.angle_gamma   90.00
#
_symmetry.space_group_name_H-M   'P 1'
#
loop_
_entity.id
_entity.type
_entity.pdbx_description
1 polymer ?
#
loop_
_entity_poly.entity_id
_entity_poly.type
_entity_poly.pdbx_seq_one_letter_code
_entity_poly.pdbx_strand_id
1 'polypeptide(L)'
;MGLLSNVLEEAQKADLQDLKMQIREISPRLNDLTERMQILSWSLQENLKDLYLNFTTTESLDEMNYKNKKDGIFSECENISKEVNSLKLNNEFNDEEFANIYSKFEKNFILLKDLCVAAEARKKLMKADHDFRRYNYSEAIISVESLKGELAKIQLEGEAAKALSGLRERTDNQLALYTAQLLNKSLSYGMVNVGVEEDQGYEFEINLKDKSSTWINVDRPLFLPKCVISQNAKQIMEIIMEHVKESLNLPDKYKNQLILYIKDVAVMYQGLVPMKFRVNLELCPLDIDQLPWIEEVYEEFDCAISETMMLMGDLKTNWMHTLPTRMYINAMCTLVETLCQSVLNRLLMNTQEIDEELVFTMAIKIDSMVEDIKLLFEDATELDKRISIWKKFIKMSKVLRAQLLELSDCWNKTKELKQTFTCEEIRQVIKMRFPDDAYRLKILAEIQ
;
A
#
# COMPACT_ATOMS: atom_id res chain seq x y z
N MET A 1 41.60 -34.65 -62.51
CA MET A 1 40.79 -33.48 -62.11
C MET A 1 39.29 -33.78 -62.17
N GLY A 2 38.75 -34.38 -63.25
CA GLY A 2 37.30 -34.68 -63.36
C GLY A 2 36.72 -35.70 -62.35
N LEU A 3 37.48 -36.73 -61.94
CA LEU A 3 36.99 -37.74 -60.99
C LEU A 3 36.78 -37.20 -59.57
N LEU A 4 37.66 -36.31 -59.09
CA LEU A 4 37.55 -35.70 -57.76
C LEU A 4 36.36 -34.73 -57.68
N SER A 5 36.09 -34.00 -58.76
CA SER A 5 34.93 -33.10 -58.87
C SER A 5 33.61 -33.88 -58.86
N ASN A 6 33.53 -35.00 -59.60
CA ASN A 6 32.32 -35.82 -59.64
C ASN A 6 32.05 -36.53 -58.30
N VAL A 7 33.10 -36.98 -57.60
CA VAL A 7 32.96 -37.59 -56.26
C VAL A 7 32.51 -36.56 -55.22
N LEU A 8 32.98 -35.32 -55.31
CA LEU A 8 32.53 -34.22 -54.45
C LEU A 8 31.08 -33.83 -54.72
N GLU A 9 30.65 -33.76 -55.99
CA GLU A 9 29.26 -33.48 -56.34
C GLU A 9 28.30 -34.63 -55.95
N GLU A 10 28.72 -35.89 -56.07
CA GLU A 10 27.91 -37.03 -55.61
C GLU A 10 27.80 -37.10 -54.08
N ALA A 11 28.89 -36.82 -53.35
CA ALA A 11 28.86 -36.73 -51.89
C ALA A 11 27.91 -35.63 -51.41
N GLN A 12 27.94 -34.45 -52.03
CA GLN A 12 27.04 -33.33 -51.70
C GLN A 12 25.57 -33.65 -52.01
N LYS A 13 25.28 -34.39 -53.08
CA LYS A 13 23.91 -34.83 -53.41
C LYS A 13 23.39 -35.87 -52.42
N ALA A 14 24.24 -36.79 -51.96
CA ALA A 14 23.88 -37.78 -50.95
C ALA A 14 23.55 -37.10 -49.60
N ASP A 15 24.41 -36.16 -49.14
CA ASP A 15 24.18 -35.39 -47.91
C ASP A 15 22.86 -34.59 -47.96
N LEU A 16 22.54 -33.97 -49.10
CA LEU A 16 21.29 -33.22 -49.28
C LEU A 16 20.05 -34.13 -49.27
N GLN A 17 20.17 -35.35 -49.80
CA GLN A 17 19.08 -36.31 -49.86
C GLN A 17 18.79 -36.93 -48.48
N ASP A 18 19.83 -37.24 -47.72
CA ASP A 18 19.72 -37.71 -46.33
C ASP A 18 19.08 -36.63 -45.43
N LEU A 19 19.48 -35.37 -45.62
CA LEU A 19 18.87 -34.23 -44.91
C LEU A 19 17.37 -34.12 -45.20
N LYS A 20 16.96 -34.18 -46.48
CA LYS A 20 15.53 -34.16 -46.86
C LYS A 20 14.74 -35.32 -46.27
N MET A 21 15.37 -36.48 -46.10
CA MET A 21 14.74 -37.63 -45.46
C MET A 21 14.51 -37.38 -43.96
N GLN A 22 15.51 -36.84 -43.26
CA GLN A 22 15.40 -36.46 -41.84
C GLN A 22 14.32 -35.40 -41.61
N ILE A 23 14.20 -34.41 -42.51
CA ILE A 23 13.14 -33.40 -42.44
C ILE A 23 11.75 -34.00 -42.63
N ARG A 24 11.59 -34.93 -43.58
CA ARG A 24 10.32 -35.64 -43.78
C ARG A 24 9.92 -36.49 -42.58
N GLU A 25 10.89 -36.95 -41.79
CA GLU A 25 10.64 -37.70 -40.56
C GLU A 25 10.29 -36.79 -39.37
N ILE A 26 10.94 -35.63 -39.26
CA ILE A 26 10.71 -34.67 -38.15
C ILE A 26 9.41 -33.88 -38.35
N SER A 27 9.06 -33.51 -39.58
CA SER A 27 7.92 -32.61 -39.84
C SER A 27 6.58 -33.15 -39.31
N PRO A 28 6.20 -34.43 -39.49
CA PRO A 28 4.97 -34.98 -38.93
C PRO A 28 4.97 -34.97 -37.40
N ARG A 29 6.11 -35.30 -36.76
CA ARG A 29 6.27 -35.25 -35.30
C ARG A 29 6.09 -33.83 -34.77
N LEU A 30 6.61 -32.84 -35.51
CA LEU A 30 6.49 -31.42 -35.16
C LEU A 30 5.04 -30.93 -35.21
N ASN A 31 4.29 -31.36 -36.23
CA ASN A 31 2.88 -31.04 -36.38
C ASN A 31 2.01 -31.68 -35.30
N ASP A 32 2.20 -32.98 -35.05
CA ASP A 32 1.51 -33.70 -33.98
C ASP A 32 1.78 -33.06 -32.60
N LEU A 33 3.04 -32.73 -32.32
CA LEU A 33 3.41 -32.08 -31.06
C LEU A 33 2.81 -30.67 -30.96
N THR A 34 2.76 -29.92 -32.06
CA THR A 34 2.11 -28.60 -32.12
C THR A 34 0.62 -28.72 -31.81
N GLU A 35 -0.08 -29.72 -32.36
CA GLU A 35 -1.50 -29.94 -32.08
C GLU A 35 -1.74 -30.29 -30.60
N ARG A 36 -0.92 -31.18 -30.03
CA ARG A 36 -0.97 -31.51 -28.59
C ARG A 36 -0.74 -30.28 -27.70
N MET A 37 0.20 -29.39 -28.08
CA MET A 37 0.39 -28.13 -27.38
C MET A 37 -0.81 -27.21 -27.46
N GLN A 38 -1.46 -27.12 -28.63
CA GLN A 38 -2.62 -26.27 -28.84
C GLN A 38 -3.81 -26.74 -28.02
N ILE A 39 -4.08 -28.05 -27.99
CA ILE A 39 -5.14 -28.64 -27.17
C ILE A 39 -4.91 -28.32 -25.69
N LEU A 40 -3.69 -28.54 -25.17
CA LEU A 40 -3.37 -28.23 -23.79
C LEU A 40 -3.47 -26.72 -23.51
N SER A 41 -2.96 -25.88 -24.42
CA SER A 41 -3.03 -24.42 -24.30
C SER A 41 -4.47 -23.93 -24.23
N TRP A 42 -5.36 -24.49 -25.04
CA TRP A 42 -6.79 -24.15 -25.03
C TRP A 42 -7.43 -24.49 -23.68
N SER A 43 -7.21 -25.71 -23.16
CA SER A 43 -7.71 -26.10 -21.83
C SER A 43 -7.18 -25.20 -20.72
N LEU A 44 -5.91 -24.78 -20.78
CA LEU A 44 -5.33 -23.87 -19.79
C LEU A 44 -5.91 -22.46 -19.90
N GLN A 45 -6.18 -21.96 -21.10
CA GLN A 45 -6.84 -20.66 -21.30
C GLN A 45 -8.26 -20.67 -20.75
N GLU A 46 -9.03 -21.72 -21.00
CA GLU A 46 -10.38 -21.86 -20.45
C GLU A 46 -10.35 -21.92 -18.92
N ASN A 47 -9.46 -22.72 -18.34
CA ASN A 47 -9.26 -22.78 -16.90
C ASN A 47 -8.90 -21.41 -16.29
N LEU A 48 -8.01 -20.65 -16.95
CA LEU A 48 -7.62 -19.31 -16.52
C LEU A 48 -8.82 -18.34 -16.56
N LYS A 49 -9.61 -18.37 -17.63
CA LYS A 49 -10.81 -17.53 -17.77
C LYS A 49 -11.83 -17.86 -16.69
N ASP A 50 -12.10 -19.14 -16.47
CA ASP A 50 -13.07 -19.55 -15.48
C ASP A 50 -12.66 -19.14 -14.06
N LEU A 51 -11.37 -19.21 -13.73
CA LEU A 51 -10.87 -18.84 -12.41
C LEU A 51 -10.84 -17.33 -12.16
N TYR A 52 -10.51 -16.52 -13.17
CA TYR A 52 -10.19 -15.10 -12.97
C TYR A 52 -11.15 -14.12 -13.68
N LEU A 53 -12.03 -14.60 -14.56
CA LEU A 53 -13.09 -13.79 -15.19
C LEU A 53 -14.49 -14.25 -14.78
N ASN A 54 -14.77 -15.55 -14.90
CA ASN A 54 -16.13 -16.07 -14.69
C ASN A 54 -16.38 -16.47 -13.22
N PHE A 55 -15.30 -16.66 -12.44
CA PHE A 55 -15.33 -17.13 -11.05
C PHE A 55 -16.10 -18.45 -10.87
N THR A 56 -16.02 -19.33 -11.87
CA THR A 56 -16.66 -20.64 -11.87
C THR A 56 -15.75 -21.71 -11.26
N THR A 57 -16.34 -22.74 -10.66
CA THR A 57 -15.62 -23.93 -10.21
C THR A 57 -15.12 -24.71 -11.42
N THR A 58 -13.80 -24.77 -11.58
CA THR A 58 -13.13 -25.55 -12.63
C THR A 58 -12.66 -26.90 -12.10
N GLU A 59 -12.51 -27.87 -13.00
CA GLU A 59 -11.68 -29.04 -12.72
C GLU A 59 -10.27 -28.59 -12.31
N SER A 60 -9.72 -29.28 -11.32
CA SER A 60 -8.37 -29.03 -10.83
C SER A 60 -7.33 -29.46 -11.86
N LEU A 61 -6.13 -28.86 -11.83
CA LEU A 61 -5.02 -29.28 -12.68
C LEU A 61 -4.68 -30.78 -12.48
N ASP A 62 -4.88 -31.30 -11.28
CA ASP A 62 -4.65 -32.71 -10.96
C ASP A 62 -5.68 -33.61 -11.66
N GLU A 63 -6.96 -33.21 -11.71
CA GLU A 63 -8.02 -33.92 -12.46
C GLU A 63 -7.77 -33.93 -13.98
N MET A 64 -7.17 -32.87 -14.52
CA MET A 64 -6.83 -32.79 -15.95
C MET A 64 -5.60 -33.64 -16.36
N ASN A 65 -4.95 -34.33 -15.41
CA ASN A 65 -3.66 -34.98 -15.60
C ASN A 65 -2.59 -34.02 -16.17
N TYR A 66 -2.67 -32.75 -15.77
CA TYR A 66 -1.89 -31.64 -16.33
C TYR A 66 -0.38 -31.91 -16.27
N LYS A 67 0.11 -32.35 -15.11
CA LYS A 67 1.54 -32.53 -14.87
C LYS A 67 2.17 -33.53 -15.84
N ASN A 68 1.56 -34.71 -15.99
CA ASN A 68 2.08 -35.74 -16.89
C ASN A 68 2.00 -35.31 -18.36
N LYS A 69 0.93 -34.62 -18.76
CA LYS A 69 0.79 -34.06 -20.12
C LYS A 69 1.86 -33.00 -20.40
N LYS A 70 2.08 -32.07 -19.47
CA LYS A 70 3.11 -31.04 -19.56
C LYS A 70 4.50 -31.66 -19.68
N ASP A 71 4.86 -32.54 -18.75
CA ASP A 71 6.20 -33.13 -18.68
C ASP A 71 6.51 -33.95 -19.95
N GLY A 72 5.53 -34.70 -20.47
CA GLY A 72 5.64 -35.43 -21.74
C GLY A 72 5.88 -34.49 -22.92
N ILE A 73 5.04 -33.45 -23.07
CA ILE A 73 5.18 -32.47 -24.16
C ILE A 73 6.54 -31.75 -24.09
N PHE A 74 6.96 -31.30 -22.90
CA PHE A 74 8.20 -30.54 -22.75
C PHE A 74 9.44 -31.38 -23.07
N SER A 75 9.49 -32.63 -22.61
CA SER A 75 10.56 -33.57 -22.93
C SER A 75 10.68 -33.79 -24.45
N GLU A 76 9.55 -34.00 -25.13
CA GLU A 76 9.51 -34.15 -26.59
C GLU A 76 9.93 -32.88 -27.32
N CYS A 77 9.53 -31.69 -26.84
CA CYS A 77 9.96 -30.40 -27.40
C CYS A 77 11.46 -30.20 -27.34
N GLU A 78 12.08 -30.54 -26.20
CA GLU A 78 13.52 -30.41 -26.00
C GLU A 78 14.29 -31.36 -26.92
N ASN A 79 13.80 -32.59 -27.10
CA ASN A 79 14.41 -33.57 -28.01
C ASN A 79 14.34 -33.09 -29.46
N ILE A 80 13.15 -32.67 -29.92
CA ILE A 80 12.96 -32.15 -31.28
C ILE A 80 13.79 -30.88 -31.51
N SER A 81 13.88 -29.99 -30.52
CA SER A 81 14.69 -28.77 -30.65
C SER A 81 16.18 -29.09 -30.79
N LYS A 82 16.68 -30.12 -30.09
CA LYS A 82 18.06 -30.60 -30.25
C LYS A 82 18.29 -31.22 -31.64
N GLU A 83 17.34 -32.03 -32.12
CA GLU A 83 17.37 -32.61 -33.46
C GLU A 83 17.38 -31.52 -34.55
N VAL A 84 16.56 -30.47 -34.42
CA VAL A 84 16.54 -29.36 -35.39
C VAL A 84 17.81 -28.51 -35.33
N ASN A 85 18.38 -28.31 -34.14
CA ASN A 85 19.62 -27.54 -34.00
C ASN A 85 20.83 -28.28 -34.55
N SER A 86 20.92 -29.61 -34.42
CA SER A 86 21.98 -30.38 -35.06
C SER A 86 21.89 -30.33 -36.59
N LEU A 87 20.68 -30.29 -37.15
CA LEU A 87 20.46 -30.10 -38.59
C LEU A 87 20.94 -28.71 -39.07
N LYS A 88 20.65 -27.65 -38.32
CA LYS A 88 21.07 -26.27 -38.65
C LYS A 88 22.59 -26.07 -38.59
N LEU A 89 23.27 -26.74 -37.65
CA LEU A 89 24.73 -26.64 -37.50
C LEU A 89 25.48 -27.35 -38.64
N ASN A 90 24.89 -28.41 -39.19
CA ASN A 90 25.55 -29.25 -40.17
C ASN A 90 25.35 -28.81 -41.62
N ASN A 91 24.35 -27.95 -41.92
CA ASN A 91 24.03 -27.57 -43.30
C ASN A 91 23.40 -26.15 -43.41
N GLU A 92 23.77 -25.41 -44.46
CA GLU A 92 23.06 -24.18 -44.88
C GLU A 92 21.69 -24.55 -45.46
N PHE A 93 20.73 -24.75 -44.56
CA PHE A 93 19.40 -25.22 -44.90
C PHE A 93 18.42 -24.06 -45.16
N ASN A 94 17.78 -24.06 -46.34
CA ASN A 94 16.84 -23.02 -46.78
C ASN A 94 15.52 -23.62 -47.33
N ASP A 95 14.86 -24.46 -46.53
CA ASP A 95 13.50 -24.93 -46.84
C ASP A 95 12.48 -24.06 -46.11
N GLU A 96 11.76 -23.27 -46.90
CA GLU A 96 10.77 -22.32 -46.41
C GLU A 96 9.55 -23.00 -45.79
N GLU A 97 9.15 -24.18 -46.27
CA GLU A 97 8.01 -24.93 -45.73
C GLU A 97 8.34 -25.44 -44.33
N PHE A 98 9.52 -26.06 -44.16
CA PHE A 98 9.98 -26.50 -42.85
C PHE A 98 10.18 -25.34 -41.87
N ALA A 99 10.76 -24.21 -42.34
CA ALA A 99 10.95 -23.03 -41.51
C ALA A 99 9.61 -22.47 -40.99
N ASN A 100 8.57 -22.47 -41.82
CA ASN A 100 7.22 -22.05 -41.41
C ASN A 100 6.60 -23.00 -40.37
N ILE A 101 6.74 -24.32 -40.55
CA ILE A 101 6.28 -25.33 -39.58
C ILE A 101 7.01 -25.13 -38.24
N TYR A 102 8.33 -24.99 -38.28
CA TYR A 102 9.14 -24.79 -37.08
C TYR A 102 8.84 -23.47 -36.36
N SER A 103 8.63 -22.37 -37.08
CA SER A 103 8.23 -21.10 -36.49
C SER A 103 6.85 -21.19 -35.82
N LYS A 104 5.90 -21.90 -36.43
CA LYS A 104 4.59 -22.14 -35.82
C LYS A 104 4.72 -22.95 -34.53
N PHE A 105 5.55 -23.98 -34.52
CA PHE A 105 5.86 -24.77 -33.33
C PHE A 105 6.45 -23.92 -32.21
N GLU A 106 7.48 -23.11 -32.49
CA GLU A 106 8.12 -22.24 -31.49
C GLU A 106 7.12 -21.27 -30.84
N LYS A 107 6.26 -20.64 -31.66
CA LYS A 107 5.22 -19.74 -31.17
C LYS A 107 4.24 -20.44 -30.23
N ASN A 108 3.76 -21.64 -30.60
CA ASN A 108 2.86 -22.42 -29.74
C ASN A 108 3.56 -22.91 -28.47
N PHE A 109 4.85 -23.23 -28.53
CA PHE A 109 5.61 -23.65 -27.37
C PHE A 109 5.84 -22.51 -26.36
N ILE A 110 6.12 -21.30 -26.85
CA ILE A 110 6.20 -20.09 -26.02
C ILE A 110 4.85 -19.83 -25.34
N LEU A 111 3.75 -19.85 -26.11
CA LEU A 111 2.40 -19.66 -25.57
C LEU A 111 2.07 -20.71 -24.49
N LEU A 112 2.39 -21.98 -24.73
CA LEU A 112 2.15 -23.04 -23.76
C LEU A 112 2.97 -22.84 -22.49
N LYS A 113 4.24 -22.42 -22.59
CA LYS A 113 5.08 -22.11 -21.42
C LYS A 113 4.46 -21.01 -20.56
N ASP A 114 4.03 -19.94 -21.19
CA ASP A 114 3.40 -18.81 -20.53
C ASP A 114 2.10 -19.24 -19.82
N LEU A 115 1.26 -20.02 -20.49
CA LEU A 115 0.03 -20.55 -19.90
C LEU A 115 0.29 -21.53 -18.74
N CYS A 116 1.33 -22.36 -18.83
CA CYS A 116 1.74 -23.23 -17.73
C CYS A 116 2.12 -22.42 -16.48
N VAL A 117 2.87 -21.33 -16.64
CA VAL A 117 3.24 -20.43 -15.53
C VAL A 117 1.99 -19.82 -14.91
N ALA A 118 1.06 -19.32 -15.73
CA ALA A 118 -0.19 -18.72 -15.26
C ALA A 118 -1.09 -19.74 -14.53
N ALA A 119 -1.19 -20.97 -15.03
CA ALA A 119 -1.97 -22.04 -14.40
C ALA A 119 -1.38 -22.47 -13.04
N GLU A 120 -0.06 -22.56 -12.94
CA GLU A 120 0.63 -22.93 -11.70
C GLU A 120 0.68 -21.80 -10.66
N ALA A 121 0.44 -20.56 -11.08
CA ALA A 121 0.44 -19.37 -10.22
C ALA A 121 -0.47 -19.55 -9.00
N ARG A 122 -1.67 -20.12 -9.19
CA ARG A 122 -2.60 -20.40 -8.08
C ARG A 122 -1.98 -21.30 -7.01
N LYS A 123 -1.32 -22.39 -7.42
CA LYS A 123 -0.67 -23.33 -6.50
C LYS A 123 0.51 -22.67 -5.78
N LYS A 124 1.30 -21.85 -6.48
CA LYS A 124 2.38 -21.05 -5.89
C LYS A 124 1.84 -20.05 -4.86
N LEU A 125 0.75 -19.34 -5.15
CA LEU A 125 0.10 -18.41 -4.23
C LEU A 125 -0.46 -19.13 -2.99
N MET A 126 -1.14 -20.27 -3.15
CA MET A 126 -1.66 -21.04 -2.02
C MET A 126 -0.54 -21.57 -1.13
N LYS A 127 0.57 -22.03 -1.73
CA LYS A 127 1.77 -22.43 -0.97
C LYS A 127 2.36 -21.24 -0.22
N ALA A 128 2.51 -20.09 -0.87
CA ALA A 128 3.00 -18.89 -0.22
C ALA A 128 2.11 -18.45 0.95
N ASP A 129 0.79 -18.55 0.83
CA ASP A 129 -0.15 -18.22 1.92
C ASP A 129 0.00 -19.19 3.10
N HIS A 130 0.14 -20.49 2.78
CA HIS A 130 0.43 -21.50 3.79
C HIS A 130 1.76 -21.24 4.51
N ASP A 131 2.83 -20.91 3.77
CA ASP A 131 4.16 -20.62 4.33
C ASP A 131 4.12 -19.33 5.16
N PHE A 132 3.39 -18.30 4.71
CA PHE A 132 3.16 -17.07 5.45
C PHE A 132 2.45 -17.32 6.78
N ARG A 133 1.40 -18.17 6.80
CA ARG A 133 0.70 -18.57 8.03
C ARG A 133 1.59 -19.34 9.01
N ARG A 134 2.63 -20.01 8.50
CA ARG A 134 3.64 -20.72 9.30
C ARG A 134 4.81 -19.85 9.74
N TYR A 135 4.71 -18.52 9.60
CA TYR A 135 5.75 -17.57 9.98
C TYR A 135 7.00 -17.62 9.08
N ASN A 136 6.95 -18.32 7.94
CA ASN A 136 8.02 -18.33 6.93
C ASN A 136 7.86 -17.14 5.98
N TYR A 137 7.93 -15.92 6.54
CA TYR A 137 7.57 -14.68 5.85
C TYR A 137 8.46 -14.37 4.65
N SER A 138 9.77 -14.53 4.80
CA SER A 138 10.73 -14.28 3.73
C SER A 138 10.49 -15.19 2.53
N GLU A 139 10.31 -16.49 2.77
CA GLU A 139 10.05 -17.49 1.73
C GLU A 139 8.73 -17.20 1.00
N ALA A 140 7.68 -16.86 1.75
CA ALA A 140 6.38 -16.49 1.19
C ALA A 140 6.47 -15.24 0.30
N ILE A 141 7.11 -14.17 0.77
CA ILE A 141 7.24 -12.91 0.01
C ILE A 141 8.09 -13.10 -1.24
N ILE A 142 9.26 -13.75 -1.11
CA ILE A 142 10.15 -14.03 -2.25
C ILE A 142 9.42 -14.88 -3.31
N SER A 143 8.63 -15.88 -2.89
CA SER A 143 7.85 -16.71 -3.79
C SER A 143 6.83 -15.90 -4.60
N VAL A 144 6.12 -14.97 -3.95
CA VAL A 144 5.11 -14.12 -4.62
C VAL A 144 5.75 -13.04 -5.50
N GLU A 145 6.87 -12.43 -5.09
CA GLU A 145 7.62 -11.48 -5.93
C GLU A 145 8.24 -12.15 -7.16
N SER A 146 8.81 -13.35 -6.99
CA SER A 146 9.31 -14.14 -8.12
C SER A 146 8.19 -14.44 -9.13
N LEU A 147 7.02 -14.85 -8.64
CA LEU A 147 5.84 -15.08 -9.47
C LEU A 147 5.38 -13.80 -10.18
N LYS A 148 5.38 -12.65 -9.50
CA LYS A 148 5.05 -11.35 -10.11
C LYS A 148 5.98 -11.04 -11.29
N GLY A 149 7.29 -11.26 -11.11
CA GLY A 149 8.29 -11.10 -12.16
C GLY A 149 8.10 -12.05 -13.36
N GLU A 150 7.69 -13.29 -13.10
CA GLU A 150 7.32 -14.25 -14.16
C GLU A 150 6.07 -13.79 -14.92
N LEU A 151 5.00 -13.42 -14.20
CA LEU A 151 3.73 -12.99 -14.79
C LEU A 151 3.84 -11.70 -15.60
N ALA A 152 4.75 -10.79 -15.24
CA ALA A 152 4.96 -9.52 -15.96
C ALA A 152 5.48 -9.73 -17.39
N LYS A 153 6.18 -10.84 -17.66
CA LYS A 153 6.77 -11.16 -18.98
C LYS A 153 5.77 -11.78 -19.94
N ILE A 154 4.70 -12.36 -19.43
CA ILE A 154 3.70 -13.08 -20.21
C ILE A 154 2.86 -12.11 -21.04
N GLN A 155 2.66 -12.42 -22.32
CA GLN A 155 1.76 -11.70 -23.21
C GLN A 155 0.70 -12.66 -23.74
N LEU A 156 -0.56 -12.45 -23.34
CA LEU A 156 -1.73 -13.18 -23.85
C LEU A 156 -2.65 -12.20 -24.58
N GLU A 157 -3.48 -12.74 -25.46
CA GLU A 157 -4.44 -11.96 -26.25
C GLU A 157 -5.89 -12.26 -25.83
N GLY A 158 -6.81 -11.35 -26.20
CA GLY A 158 -8.24 -11.52 -26.00
C GLY A 158 -8.66 -11.62 -24.53
N GLU A 159 -9.57 -12.54 -24.23
CA GLU A 159 -10.08 -12.76 -22.87
C GLU A 159 -9.02 -13.35 -21.93
N ALA A 160 -8.09 -14.16 -22.44
CA ALA A 160 -7.00 -14.69 -21.62
C ALA A 160 -6.10 -13.57 -21.07
N ALA A 161 -5.94 -12.47 -21.81
CA ALA A 161 -5.25 -11.26 -21.34
C ALA A 161 -5.94 -10.61 -20.13
N LYS A 162 -7.28 -10.55 -20.16
CA LYS A 162 -8.07 -9.99 -19.04
C LYS A 162 -7.98 -10.89 -17.80
N ALA A 163 -8.07 -12.20 -17.97
CA ALA A 163 -7.87 -13.17 -16.89
C ALA A 163 -6.46 -13.05 -16.29
N LEU A 164 -5.43 -12.89 -17.12
CA LEU A 164 -4.06 -12.66 -16.67
C LEU A 164 -3.91 -11.35 -15.88
N SER A 165 -4.61 -10.28 -16.28
CA SER A 165 -4.66 -9.03 -15.50
C SER A 165 -5.23 -9.25 -14.10
N GLY A 166 -6.36 -9.97 -13.99
CA GLY A 166 -6.96 -10.32 -12.70
C GLY A 166 -6.03 -11.18 -11.83
N LEU A 167 -5.25 -12.08 -12.44
CA LEU A 167 -4.22 -12.85 -11.74
C LEU A 167 -3.08 -11.95 -11.24
N ARG A 168 -2.59 -11.01 -12.06
CA ARG A 168 -1.55 -10.04 -11.64
C ARG A 168 -2.02 -9.19 -10.47
N GLU A 169 -3.23 -8.65 -10.56
CA GLU A 169 -3.85 -7.88 -9.46
C GLU A 169 -3.96 -8.70 -8.18
N ARG A 170 -4.33 -9.99 -8.28
CA ARG A 170 -4.39 -10.88 -7.12
C ARG A 170 -3.01 -11.11 -6.49
N THR A 171 -1.97 -11.28 -7.30
CA THR A 171 -0.59 -11.42 -6.81
C THR A 171 -0.13 -10.14 -6.09
N ASP A 172 -0.42 -8.96 -6.65
CA ASP A 172 -0.12 -7.68 -6.02
C ASP A 172 -0.89 -7.47 -4.71
N ASN A 173 -2.17 -7.81 -4.68
CA ASN A 173 -3.01 -7.76 -3.49
C ASN A 173 -2.48 -8.68 -2.37
N GLN A 174 -1.98 -9.87 -2.72
CA GLN A 174 -1.40 -10.79 -1.74
C GLN A 174 -0.12 -10.21 -1.10
N LEU A 175 0.76 -9.58 -1.89
CA LEU A 175 1.95 -8.88 -1.37
C LEU A 175 1.56 -7.72 -0.46
N ALA A 176 0.57 -6.92 -0.86
CA ALA A 176 0.06 -5.83 -0.05
C ALA A 176 -0.50 -6.34 1.28
N LEU A 177 -1.24 -7.45 1.26
CA LEU A 177 -1.81 -8.09 2.46
C LEU A 177 -0.72 -8.61 3.40
N TYR A 178 0.30 -9.29 2.88
CA TYR A 178 1.45 -9.74 3.67
C TYR A 178 2.19 -8.57 4.32
N THR A 179 2.42 -7.52 3.53
CA THR A 179 3.08 -6.30 4.01
C THR A 179 2.25 -5.67 5.13
N ALA A 180 0.94 -5.51 4.94
CA ALA A 180 0.04 -4.98 5.94
C ALA A 180 0.01 -5.84 7.22
N GLN A 181 -0.05 -7.16 7.10
CA GLN A 181 -0.08 -8.08 8.24
C GLN A 181 1.24 -8.09 9.03
N LEU A 182 2.38 -8.00 8.35
CA LEU A 182 3.68 -7.89 8.99
C LEU A 182 3.85 -6.53 9.68
N LEU A 183 3.42 -5.44 9.03
CA LEU A 183 3.40 -4.13 9.65
C LEU A 183 2.52 -4.15 10.91
N ASN A 184 1.33 -4.76 10.84
CA ASN A 184 0.42 -4.83 11.98
C ASN A 184 0.98 -5.68 13.14
N LYS A 185 1.58 -6.84 12.84
CA LYS A 185 2.21 -7.71 13.85
C LYS A 185 3.48 -7.10 14.45
N SER A 186 4.36 -6.55 13.63
CA SER A 186 5.64 -5.97 14.09
C SER A 186 5.41 -4.72 14.94
N LEU A 187 4.31 -3.99 14.74
CA LEU A 187 3.92 -2.82 15.54
C LEU A 187 3.23 -3.14 16.89
N SER A 188 3.01 -4.42 17.18
CA SER A 188 2.51 -4.93 18.48
C SER A 188 3.63 -5.49 19.38
N TYR A 189 4.88 -5.50 18.89
CA TYR A 189 6.02 -6.11 19.58
C TYR A 189 6.80 -5.09 20.43
N GLY A 190 6.50 -5.03 21.73
CA GLY A 190 7.37 -4.48 22.77
C GLY A 190 7.66 -2.97 22.74
N MET A 191 7.47 -2.32 23.87
CA MET A 191 7.99 -0.97 24.14
C MET A 191 9.41 -1.08 24.71
N VAL A 192 10.35 -0.27 24.24
CA VAL A 192 11.76 -0.27 24.71
C VAL A 192 12.23 1.14 25.02
N ASN A 193 12.94 1.26 26.15
CA ASN A 193 13.61 2.48 26.59
C ASN A 193 14.89 2.71 25.79
N VAL A 194 15.08 3.93 25.26
CA VAL A 194 16.28 4.37 24.53
C VAL A 194 16.71 5.76 24.99
N GLY A 195 18.02 5.98 25.13
CA GLY A 195 18.64 7.26 25.51
C GLY A 195 19.77 7.10 26.53
N VAL A 196 20.61 8.13 26.72
CA VAL A 196 21.69 8.15 27.71
C VAL A 196 21.20 8.83 29.00
N GLU A 197 21.61 8.35 30.18
CA GLU A 197 21.35 9.07 31.44
C GLU A 197 22.08 10.41 31.39
N GLU A 198 21.35 11.51 31.62
CA GLU A 198 21.95 12.83 31.74
C GLU A 198 22.99 12.81 32.85
N ASP A 199 24.27 12.81 32.49
CA ASP A 199 25.32 13.21 33.41
C ASP A 199 26.19 14.29 32.75
N GLN A 200 26.05 15.49 33.31
CA GLN A 200 26.97 16.64 33.29
C GLN A 200 27.03 17.52 32.03
N GLY A 201 26.14 18.53 32.01
CA GLY A 201 26.57 19.94 32.02
C GLY A 201 27.28 20.52 30.80
N TYR A 202 26.68 20.45 29.61
CA TYR A 202 27.10 21.27 28.46
C TYR A 202 25.90 21.95 27.81
N GLU A 203 25.77 23.28 28.01
CA GLU A 203 24.91 24.15 27.18
C GLU A 203 25.49 24.25 25.76
N PHE A 204 24.63 24.13 24.73
CA PHE A 204 25.01 24.37 23.34
C PHE A 204 24.08 25.41 22.69
N GLU A 205 24.65 26.55 22.28
CA GLU A 205 24.06 27.48 21.31
C GLU A 205 24.38 27.01 19.87
N ILE A 206 23.34 26.89 19.02
CA ILE A 206 23.50 26.59 17.59
C ILE A 206 23.48 27.91 16.80
N ASN A 207 24.62 28.31 16.22
CA ASN A 207 24.72 29.53 15.41
C ASN A 207 24.27 29.28 13.96
N LEU A 208 23.05 29.72 13.63
CA LEU A 208 22.29 29.46 12.40
C LEU A 208 22.72 30.26 11.14
N LYS A 209 23.94 30.81 11.08
CA LYS A 209 24.32 31.75 10.01
C LYS A 209 25.01 31.18 8.77
N ASP A 210 25.30 29.89 8.71
CA ASP A 210 25.96 29.29 7.54
C ASP A 210 24.98 28.48 6.68
N LYS A 211 24.68 28.99 5.47
CA LYS A 211 23.71 28.40 4.52
C LYS A 211 24.36 27.53 3.44
N SER A 212 25.66 27.25 3.51
CA SER A 212 26.36 26.58 2.42
C SER A 212 27.42 25.57 2.88
N SER A 213 27.04 24.54 3.61
CA SER A 213 27.74 23.24 3.59
C SER A 213 27.07 22.24 4.53
N THR A 214 26.86 21.01 4.04
CA THR A 214 26.76 19.77 4.83
C THR A 214 25.74 19.75 5.98
N TRP A 215 24.50 19.36 5.65
CA TRP A 215 23.58 18.82 6.64
C TRP A 215 24.18 17.50 7.15
N ILE A 216 24.31 17.38 8.47
CA ILE A 216 24.86 16.25 9.25
C ILE A 216 26.38 16.33 9.46
N ASN A 217 26.78 16.94 10.58
CA ASN A 217 28.12 16.75 11.14
C ASN A 217 28.16 15.37 11.83
N VAL A 218 28.91 14.45 11.24
CA VAL A 218 28.95 13.01 11.59
C VAL A 218 29.66 12.74 12.91
N ASP A 219 30.48 13.70 13.38
CA ASP A 219 31.27 13.57 14.61
C ASP A 219 30.44 13.79 15.88
N ARG A 220 29.14 14.06 15.76
CA ARG A 220 28.21 14.20 16.89
C ARG A 220 26.88 13.48 16.62
N PRO A 221 26.80 12.16 16.87
CA PRO A 221 25.53 11.45 16.75
C PRO A 221 24.53 12.00 17.76
N LEU A 222 23.27 12.21 17.32
CA LEU A 222 22.13 12.61 18.15
C LEU A 222 22.10 11.83 19.47
N PHE A 223 22.40 12.50 20.58
CA PHE A 223 22.22 11.95 21.91
C PHE A 223 20.75 12.11 22.30
N LEU A 224 20.01 11.01 22.22
CA LEU A 224 18.60 10.93 22.64
C LEU A 224 18.52 10.90 24.18
N PRO A 225 17.64 11.70 24.82
CA PRO A 225 17.26 11.50 26.22
C PRO A 225 16.41 10.23 26.37
N LYS A 226 16.35 9.64 27.58
CA LYS A 226 15.59 8.40 27.86
C LYS A 226 14.11 8.55 27.47
N CYS A 227 13.66 7.82 26.46
CA CYS A 227 12.27 7.76 26.02
C CYS A 227 11.84 6.32 25.67
N VAL A 228 10.52 6.06 25.70
CA VAL A 228 9.92 4.76 25.38
C VAL A 228 9.44 4.80 23.92
N ILE A 229 10.02 3.97 23.04
CA ILE A 229 9.56 3.83 21.66
C ILE A 229 9.22 2.37 21.35
N SER A 230 8.41 2.14 20.30
CA SER A 230 8.19 0.77 19.81
C SER A 230 9.51 0.20 19.26
N GLN A 231 9.76 -1.09 19.46
CA GLN A 231 10.97 -1.78 18.98
C GLN A 231 11.20 -1.56 17.47
N ASN A 232 10.12 -1.46 16.71
CA ASN A 232 10.14 -1.14 15.30
C ASN A 232 10.57 0.29 14.98
N ALA A 233 10.08 1.29 15.72
CA ALA A 233 10.51 2.68 15.53
C ALA A 233 12.01 2.81 15.78
N LYS A 234 12.53 2.09 16.78
CA LYS A 234 13.96 1.98 17.05
C LYS A 234 14.72 1.37 15.88
N GLN A 235 14.31 0.20 15.39
CA GLN A 235 14.97 -0.48 14.27
C GLN A 235 14.92 0.32 12.98
N ILE A 236 13.80 0.97 12.67
CA ILE A 236 13.67 1.84 11.49
C ILE A 236 14.61 3.04 11.61
N MET A 237 14.70 3.68 12.79
CA MET A 237 15.64 4.79 13.01
C MET A 237 17.10 4.33 12.96
N GLU A 238 17.42 3.14 13.48
CA GLU A 238 18.76 2.55 13.39
C GLU A 238 19.15 2.29 11.92
N ILE A 239 18.24 1.73 11.12
CA ILE A 239 18.44 1.51 9.67
C ILE A 239 18.64 2.84 8.95
N ILE A 240 17.80 3.85 9.23
CA ILE A 240 17.95 5.20 8.65
C ILE A 240 19.33 5.77 9.01
N MET A 241 19.76 5.67 10.26
CA MET A 241 21.07 6.18 10.71
C MET A 241 22.24 5.42 10.08
N GLU A 242 22.14 4.10 9.95
CA GLU A 242 23.14 3.26 9.29
C GLU A 242 23.26 3.62 7.81
N HIS A 243 22.12 3.74 7.11
CA HIS A 243 22.09 4.12 5.70
C HIS A 243 22.59 5.55 5.49
N VAL A 244 22.24 6.50 6.37
CA VAL A 244 22.79 7.87 6.33
C VAL A 244 24.31 7.84 6.48
N LYS A 245 24.85 7.07 7.44
CA LYS A 245 26.31 6.90 7.62
C LYS A 245 26.98 6.28 6.40
N GLU A 246 26.36 5.27 5.81
CA GLU A 246 26.90 4.58 4.63
C GLU A 246 26.83 5.46 3.38
N SER A 247 25.78 6.29 3.24
CA SER A 247 25.62 7.23 2.12
C SER A 247 26.73 8.27 2.02
N LEU A 248 27.39 8.58 3.14
CA LEU A 248 28.49 9.54 3.20
C LEU A 248 29.79 8.98 2.61
N ASN A 249 29.92 7.66 2.55
CA ASN A 249 31.07 6.96 1.99
C ASN A 249 30.88 6.55 0.52
N LEU A 250 29.69 6.80 -0.05
CA LEU A 250 29.33 6.34 -1.39
C LEU A 250 29.48 7.45 -2.45
N PRO A 251 29.80 7.09 -3.71
CA PRO A 251 29.78 8.02 -4.84
C PRO A 251 28.38 8.64 -5.06
N ASP A 252 28.33 9.89 -5.56
CA ASP A 252 27.12 10.71 -5.66
C ASP A 252 25.91 10.03 -6.34
N LYS A 253 26.16 9.12 -7.28
CA LYS A 253 25.13 8.35 -7.98
C LYS A 253 24.32 7.44 -7.03
N TYR A 254 24.96 6.82 -6.04
CA TYR A 254 24.34 5.90 -5.08
C TYR A 254 23.83 6.63 -3.84
N LYS A 255 24.49 7.73 -3.46
CA LYS A 255 24.06 8.64 -2.40
C LYS A 255 22.64 9.17 -2.64
N ASN A 256 22.32 9.58 -3.86
CA ASN A 256 20.99 10.08 -4.21
C ASN A 256 19.90 9.01 -4.16
N GLN A 257 20.21 7.76 -4.54
CA GLN A 257 19.26 6.64 -4.44
C GLN A 257 18.99 6.25 -2.99
N LEU A 258 20.02 6.25 -2.14
CA LEU A 258 19.86 5.94 -0.72
C LEU A 258 19.10 7.04 0.02
N ILE A 259 19.33 8.32 -0.34
CA ILE A 259 18.56 9.46 0.19
C ILE A 259 17.08 9.38 -0.20
N LEU A 260 16.77 8.95 -1.43
CA LEU A 260 15.39 8.69 -1.85
C LEU A 260 14.76 7.56 -1.04
N TYR A 261 15.50 6.48 -0.79
CA TYR A 261 15.03 5.36 0.03
C TYR A 261 14.77 5.78 1.49
N ILE A 262 15.68 6.55 2.09
CA ILE A 262 15.50 7.13 3.45
C ILE A 262 14.25 8.02 3.49
N LYS A 263 14.03 8.82 2.43
CA LYS A 263 12.85 9.66 2.30
C LYS A 263 11.57 8.84 2.19
N ASP A 264 11.58 7.74 1.43
CA ASP A 264 10.42 6.86 1.27
C ASP A 264 10.07 6.14 2.59
N VAL A 265 11.08 5.70 3.35
CA VAL A 265 10.90 5.13 4.70
C VAL A 265 10.36 6.19 5.68
N ALA A 266 10.84 7.43 5.61
CA ALA A 266 10.36 8.53 6.43
C ALA A 266 8.91 8.93 6.07
N VAL A 267 8.55 8.95 4.79
CA VAL A 267 7.18 9.19 4.30
C VAL A 267 6.25 8.04 4.73
N MET A 268 6.71 6.80 4.69
CA MET A 268 5.97 5.64 5.19
C MET A 268 5.67 5.78 6.69
N TYR A 269 6.66 6.18 7.50
CA TYR A 269 6.48 6.44 8.92
C TYR A 269 5.49 7.59 9.17
N GLN A 270 5.57 8.66 8.37
CA GLN A 270 4.62 9.78 8.41
C GLN A 270 3.18 9.37 8.11
N GLY A 271 2.94 8.34 7.28
CA GLY A 271 1.60 7.81 7.01
C GLY A 271 1.12 6.81 8.07
N LEU A 272 2.02 6.03 8.65
CA LEU A 272 1.70 4.96 9.61
C LEU A 272 1.30 5.50 10.99
N VAL A 273 1.97 6.53 11.49
CA VAL A 273 1.68 7.07 12.84
C VAL A 273 0.27 7.68 12.92
N PRO A 274 -0.18 8.51 11.96
CA PRO A 274 -1.56 9.02 11.95
C PRO A 274 -2.63 7.93 11.81
N MET A 275 -2.37 6.87 11.04
CA MET A 275 -3.28 5.72 10.93
C MET A 275 -3.46 5.02 12.28
N LYS A 276 -2.38 4.79 13.04
CA LYS A 276 -2.47 4.15 14.36
C LYS A 276 -3.06 5.08 15.42
N PHE A 277 -2.77 6.37 15.33
CA PHE A 277 -3.39 7.38 16.17
C PHE A 277 -4.91 7.45 15.93
N ARG A 278 -5.33 7.39 14.66
CA ARG A 278 -6.74 7.27 14.30
C ARG A 278 -7.37 6.01 14.87
N VAL A 279 -6.71 4.86 14.75
CA VAL A 279 -7.19 3.59 15.32
C VAL A 279 -7.29 3.68 16.84
N ASN A 280 -6.35 4.30 17.54
CA ASN A 280 -6.44 4.49 19.00
C ASN A 280 -7.59 5.43 19.39
N LEU A 281 -7.88 6.45 18.58
CA LEU A 281 -9.07 7.31 18.74
C LEU A 281 -10.38 6.59 18.41
N GLU A 282 -10.38 5.70 17.41
CA GLU A 282 -11.51 4.84 17.05
C GLU A 282 -11.69 3.67 18.05
N LEU A 283 -10.69 3.38 18.90
CA LEU A 283 -10.72 2.39 19.98
C LEU A 283 -11.15 2.98 21.33
N CYS A 284 -11.54 4.27 21.38
CA CYS A 284 -12.51 4.70 22.39
C CYS A 284 -13.68 3.70 22.36
N PRO A 285 -14.21 3.25 23.52
CA PRO A 285 -15.08 2.08 23.59
C PRO A 285 -16.13 2.12 22.48
N LEU A 286 -16.14 1.09 21.63
CA LEU A 286 -16.99 0.93 20.43
C LEU A 286 -18.51 1.05 20.73
N ASP A 287 -18.88 1.16 22.00
CA ASP A 287 -20.24 1.37 22.50
C ASP A 287 -20.59 2.86 22.71
N ILE A 288 -19.64 3.79 22.76
CA ILE A 288 -19.89 5.23 23.02
C ILE A 288 -20.60 5.92 21.86
N ASP A 289 -20.39 5.49 20.61
CA ASP A 289 -20.94 6.16 19.42
C ASP A 289 -22.48 6.14 19.35
N GLN A 290 -23.14 5.25 20.10
CA GLN A 290 -24.60 5.12 20.16
C GLN A 290 -25.21 5.55 21.50
N LEU A 291 -24.37 5.85 22.50
CA LEU A 291 -24.85 6.22 23.83
C LEU A 291 -25.27 7.70 23.89
N PRO A 292 -26.38 8.02 24.59
CA PRO A 292 -26.72 9.39 24.92
C PRO A 292 -25.58 10.10 25.62
N TRP A 293 -25.52 11.42 25.47
CA TRP A 293 -24.63 12.23 26.26
C TRP A 293 -25.17 12.32 27.68
N ILE A 294 -24.50 11.60 28.58
CA ILE A 294 -24.63 11.71 30.02
C ILE A 294 -23.25 12.08 30.59
N GLU A 295 -23.22 12.56 31.83
CA GLU A 295 -21.98 13.00 32.49
C GLU A 295 -20.88 11.94 32.44
N GLU A 296 -21.20 10.67 32.75
CA GLU A 296 -20.25 9.54 32.70
C GLU A 296 -19.64 9.34 31.29
N VAL A 297 -20.46 9.39 30.23
CA VAL A 297 -20.01 9.24 28.84
C VAL A 297 -19.14 10.43 28.41
N TYR A 298 -19.45 11.62 28.91
CA TYR A 298 -18.63 12.79 28.68
C TYR A 298 -17.28 12.72 29.40
N GLU A 299 -17.22 12.21 30.63
CA GLU A 299 -15.95 12.01 31.34
C GLU A 299 -15.03 11.04 30.60
N GLU A 300 -15.55 9.93 30.07
CA GLU A 300 -14.78 8.99 29.25
C GLU A 300 -14.25 9.66 27.97
N PHE A 301 -15.11 10.43 27.30
CA PHE A 301 -14.74 11.19 26.11
C PHE A 301 -13.67 12.25 26.39
N ASP A 302 -13.82 13.01 27.49
CA ASP A 302 -12.88 14.03 27.92
C ASP A 302 -11.53 13.44 28.30
N CYS A 303 -11.54 12.30 28.99
CA CYS A 303 -10.35 11.53 29.33
C CYS A 303 -9.59 11.12 28.06
N ALA A 304 -10.28 10.52 27.09
CA ALA A 304 -9.68 10.10 25.83
C ALA A 304 -9.10 11.26 25.00
N ILE A 305 -9.80 12.40 24.94
CA ILE A 305 -9.26 13.62 24.32
C ILE A 305 -7.99 14.06 25.04
N SER A 306 -8.01 14.09 26.37
CA SER A 306 -6.89 14.58 27.17
C SER A 306 -5.67 13.67 27.02
N GLU A 307 -5.84 12.35 27.05
CA GLU A 307 -4.79 11.38 26.75
C GLU A 307 -4.22 11.58 25.34
N THR A 308 -5.10 11.78 24.36
CA THR A 308 -4.70 12.02 22.97
C THR A 308 -3.88 13.31 22.83
N MET A 309 -4.28 14.37 23.52
CA MET A 309 -3.56 15.65 23.55
C MET A 309 -2.21 15.53 24.26
N MET A 310 -2.13 14.79 25.36
CA MET A 310 -0.86 14.49 26.03
C MET A 310 0.09 13.74 25.10
N LEU A 311 -0.39 12.70 24.40
CA LEU A 311 0.40 11.97 23.42
C LEU A 311 0.89 12.88 22.29
N MET A 312 0.07 13.80 21.79
CA MET A 312 0.53 14.80 20.81
C MET A 312 1.55 15.78 21.39
N GLY A 313 1.43 16.15 22.66
CA GLY A 313 2.44 16.93 23.39
C GLY A 313 3.78 16.21 23.46
N ASP A 314 3.77 14.91 23.76
CA ASP A 314 4.97 14.08 23.75
C ASP A 314 5.54 13.93 22.33
N LEU A 315 4.68 13.78 21.32
CA LEU A 315 5.13 13.76 19.93
C LEU A 315 5.75 15.10 19.51
N LYS A 316 5.21 16.24 19.96
CA LYS A 316 5.80 17.55 19.73
C LYS A 316 7.23 17.59 20.25
N THR A 317 7.45 17.30 21.53
CA THR A 317 8.78 17.41 22.16
C THR A 317 9.80 16.53 21.44
N ASN A 318 9.37 15.35 20.99
CA ASN A 318 10.23 14.40 20.28
C ASN A 318 10.47 14.76 18.81
N TRP A 319 9.43 15.18 18.08
CA TRP A 319 9.49 15.35 16.62
C TRP A 319 9.94 16.74 16.20
N MET A 320 9.68 17.77 16.99
CA MET A 320 9.97 19.15 16.62
C MET A 320 11.46 19.40 16.37
N HIS A 321 12.33 18.70 17.10
CA HIS A 321 13.78 18.80 16.95
C HIS A 321 14.40 17.67 16.11
N THR A 322 13.62 16.62 15.81
CA THR A 322 14.09 15.42 15.10
C THR A 322 13.69 15.42 13.63
N LEU A 323 12.47 15.89 13.32
CA LEU A 323 11.95 15.93 11.96
C LEU A 323 12.25 17.28 11.29
N PRO A 324 12.48 17.31 9.97
CA PRO A 324 12.50 18.56 9.23
C PRO A 324 11.20 19.34 9.46
N THR A 325 11.28 20.66 9.68
CA THR A 325 10.15 21.52 10.06
C THR A 325 8.90 21.31 9.21
N ARG A 326 9.04 21.18 7.88
CA ARG A 326 7.90 20.93 6.97
C ARG A 326 7.23 19.57 7.22
N MET A 327 8.01 18.55 7.57
CA MET A 327 7.52 17.19 7.82
C MET A 327 6.84 17.11 9.18
N TYR A 328 7.43 17.72 10.21
CA TYR A 328 6.82 17.90 11.53
C TYR A 328 5.45 18.56 11.42
N ILE A 329 5.39 19.73 10.79
CA ILE A 329 4.14 20.51 10.64
C ILE A 329 3.07 19.67 9.94
N ASN A 330 3.41 19.00 8.85
CA ASN A 330 2.45 18.19 8.11
C ASN A 330 1.95 17.00 8.93
N ALA A 331 2.83 16.27 9.61
CA ALA A 331 2.46 15.13 10.44
C ALA A 331 1.54 15.56 11.61
N MET A 332 1.91 16.62 12.33
CA MET A 332 1.10 17.16 13.42
C MET A 332 -0.24 17.73 12.92
N CYS A 333 -0.26 18.43 11.78
CA CYS A 333 -1.53 18.89 11.20
C CYS A 333 -2.48 17.74 10.89
N THR A 334 -1.98 16.61 10.36
CA THR A 334 -2.80 15.43 10.08
C THR A 334 -3.35 14.78 11.37
N LEU A 335 -2.54 14.70 12.42
CA LEU A 335 -2.98 14.19 13.73
C LEU A 335 -4.06 15.08 14.34
N VAL A 336 -3.85 16.39 14.32
CA VAL A 336 -4.81 17.39 14.80
C VAL A 336 -6.10 17.35 13.98
N GLU A 337 -6.00 17.27 12.65
CA GLU A 337 -7.17 17.15 11.77
C GLU A 337 -7.98 15.90 12.09
N THR A 338 -7.30 14.77 12.34
CA THR A 338 -7.96 13.53 12.72
C THR A 338 -8.69 13.66 14.06
N LEU A 339 -8.04 14.22 15.10
CA LEU A 339 -8.67 14.45 16.40
C LEU A 339 -9.88 15.38 16.28
N CYS A 340 -9.72 16.52 15.60
CA CYS A 340 -10.80 17.49 15.40
C CYS A 340 -11.99 16.86 14.68
N GLN A 341 -11.74 16.01 13.66
CA GLN A 341 -12.78 15.32 12.93
C GLN A 341 -13.52 14.31 13.82
N SER A 342 -12.80 13.52 14.62
CA SER A 342 -13.41 12.56 15.54
C SER A 342 -14.30 13.24 16.58
N VAL A 343 -13.83 14.34 17.16
CA VAL A 343 -14.62 15.14 18.12
C VAL A 343 -15.88 15.71 17.46
N LEU A 344 -15.76 16.31 16.27
CA LEU A 344 -16.92 16.84 15.54
C LEU A 344 -17.92 15.75 15.19
N ASN A 345 -17.45 14.59 14.70
CA ASN A 345 -18.31 13.47 14.36
C ASN A 345 -19.08 13.00 15.60
N ARG A 346 -18.41 12.81 16.74
CA ARG A 346 -19.05 12.34 17.98
C ARG A 346 -20.09 13.32 18.51
N LEU A 347 -19.84 14.62 18.39
CA LEU A 347 -20.79 15.68 18.77
C LEU A 347 -22.01 15.70 17.84
N LEU A 348 -21.81 15.58 16.53
CA LEU A 348 -22.87 15.70 15.52
C LEU A 348 -23.70 14.42 15.31
N MET A 349 -23.19 13.26 15.75
CA MET A 349 -23.88 11.97 15.63
C MET A 349 -25.08 11.84 16.58
N ASN A 350 -25.14 12.60 17.68
CA ASN A 350 -26.22 12.46 18.65
C ASN A 350 -27.50 13.20 18.22
N THR A 351 -28.62 12.49 18.23
CA THR A 351 -29.95 13.04 17.92
C THR A 351 -30.80 13.31 19.16
N GLN A 352 -30.31 12.96 20.35
CA GLN A 352 -31.03 13.13 21.62
C GLN A 352 -30.70 14.47 22.27
N GLU A 353 -31.66 14.99 23.03
CA GLU A 353 -31.52 16.21 23.81
C GLU A 353 -30.49 16.02 24.92
N ILE A 354 -29.60 16.99 25.08
CA ILE A 354 -28.55 17.01 26.09
C ILE A 354 -28.84 18.12 27.09
N ASP A 355 -28.49 17.87 28.34
CA ASP A 355 -28.48 18.91 29.38
C ASP A 355 -27.62 20.13 28.98
N GLU A 356 -28.11 21.33 29.30
CA GLU A 356 -27.48 22.60 28.91
C GLU A 356 -26.10 22.80 29.57
N GLU A 357 -25.93 22.34 30.81
CA GLU A 357 -24.65 22.41 31.53
C GLU A 357 -23.59 21.53 30.85
N LEU A 358 -24.00 20.35 30.39
CA LEU A 358 -23.12 19.43 29.68
C LEU A 358 -22.70 19.99 28.31
N VAL A 359 -23.63 20.60 27.58
CA VAL A 359 -23.33 21.28 26.30
C VAL A 359 -22.34 22.43 26.51
N PHE A 360 -22.50 23.21 27.58
CA PHE A 360 -21.58 24.30 27.90
C PHE A 360 -20.18 23.77 28.25
N THR A 361 -20.11 22.66 28.98
CA THR A 361 -18.87 21.98 29.33
C THR A 361 -18.13 21.49 28.07
N MET A 362 -18.85 20.88 27.11
CA MET A 362 -18.29 20.51 25.81
C MET A 362 -17.71 21.71 25.05
N ALA A 363 -18.42 22.84 25.05
CA ALA A 363 -17.94 24.05 24.39
C ALA A 363 -16.65 24.59 25.04
N ILE A 364 -16.55 24.56 26.38
CA ILE A 364 -15.31 24.90 27.09
C ILE A 364 -14.18 23.95 26.69
N LYS A 365 -14.46 22.65 26.58
CA LYS A 365 -13.43 21.68 26.19
C LYS A 365 -12.88 21.95 24.78
N ILE A 366 -13.75 22.27 23.82
CA ILE A 366 -13.32 22.66 22.46
C ILE A 366 -12.41 23.90 22.50
N ASP A 367 -12.76 24.92 23.29
CA ASP A 367 -11.91 26.11 23.43
C ASP A 367 -10.54 25.77 24.02
N SER A 368 -10.50 24.93 25.07
CA SER A 368 -9.24 24.43 25.67
C SER A 368 -8.40 23.70 24.64
N MET A 369 -9.00 22.78 23.89
CA MET A 369 -8.31 22.02 22.84
C MET A 369 -7.71 22.95 21.78
N VAL A 370 -8.42 24.00 21.37
CA VAL A 370 -7.91 24.95 20.38
C VAL A 370 -6.64 25.64 20.87
N GLU A 371 -6.60 26.06 22.13
CA GLU A 371 -5.40 26.66 22.72
C GLU A 371 -4.26 25.63 22.85
N ASP A 372 -4.56 24.43 23.34
CA ASP A 372 -3.58 23.35 23.48
C ASP A 372 -2.99 22.93 22.12
N ILE A 373 -3.81 22.90 21.06
CA ILE A 373 -3.37 22.60 19.69
C ILE A 373 -2.44 23.69 19.17
N LYS A 374 -2.72 24.98 19.43
CA LYS A 374 -1.81 26.06 19.03
C LYS A 374 -0.45 25.90 19.68
N LEU A 375 -0.41 25.44 20.93
CA LEU A 375 0.84 25.14 21.63
C LEU A 375 1.64 24.01 20.98
N LEU A 376 1.06 23.19 20.09
CA LEU A 376 1.80 22.16 19.36
C LEU A 376 2.73 22.74 18.28
N PHE A 377 2.59 24.00 17.90
CA PHE A 377 3.34 24.62 16.80
C PHE A 377 4.14 25.82 17.29
N GLU A 378 5.32 26.07 16.69
CA GLU A 378 6.05 27.33 16.90
C GLU A 378 5.29 28.54 16.32
N ASP A 379 4.65 28.31 15.16
CA ASP A 379 3.81 29.29 14.48
C ASP A 379 2.47 28.65 14.09
N ALA A 380 1.42 29.04 14.79
CA ALA A 380 0.05 28.56 14.58
C ALA A 380 -0.75 29.41 13.59
N THR A 381 -0.16 30.45 12.97
CA THR A 381 -0.90 31.41 12.12
C THR A 381 -1.40 30.81 10.80
N GLU A 382 -0.85 29.66 10.37
CA GLU A 382 -1.24 28.99 9.11
C GLU A 382 -2.12 27.74 9.28
N LEU A 383 -2.60 27.44 10.50
CA LEU A 383 -3.43 26.24 10.73
C LEU A 383 -4.68 26.21 9.84
N ASP A 384 -5.30 27.38 9.63
CA ASP A 384 -6.45 27.57 8.72
C ASP A 384 -6.21 27.13 7.27
N LYS A 385 -4.94 27.13 6.82
CA LYS A 385 -4.58 26.72 5.45
C LYS A 385 -4.23 25.24 5.36
N ARG A 386 -3.84 24.62 6.48
CA ARG A 386 -3.26 23.27 6.54
C ARG A 386 -4.25 22.21 7.02
N ILE A 387 -5.20 22.61 7.88
CA ILE A 387 -6.22 21.74 8.44
C ILE A 387 -7.57 22.20 7.88
N SER A 388 -8.17 21.35 7.04
CA SER A 388 -9.34 21.74 6.24
C SER A 388 -10.56 22.08 7.11
N ILE A 389 -10.69 21.39 8.25
CA ILE A 389 -11.81 21.53 9.18
C ILE A 389 -11.56 22.51 10.33
N TRP A 390 -10.40 23.17 10.39
CA TRP A 390 -9.99 23.99 11.54
C TRP A 390 -10.99 25.12 11.84
N LYS A 391 -11.43 25.84 10.81
CA LYS A 391 -12.45 26.89 10.95
C LYS A 391 -13.78 26.35 11.46
N LYS A 392 -14.14 25.12 11.06
CA LYS A 392 -15.35 24.45 11.53
C LYS A 392 -15.22 24.09 13.01
N PHE A 393 -14.07 23.53 13.39
CA PHE A 393 -13.77 23.14 14.77
C PHE A 393 -13.82 24.35 15.72
N ILE A 394 -13.12 25.45 15.41
CA ILE A 394 -13.13 26.68 16.23
C ILE A 394 -14.54 27.24 16.37
N LYS A 395 -15.31 27.30 15.28
CA LYS A 395 -16.67 27.85 15.31
C LYS A 395 -17.66 26.94 16.05
N MET A 396 -17.35 25.66 16.26
CA MET A 396 -18.26 24.73 16.94
C MET A 396 -18.56 25.18 18.37
N SER A 397 -17.55 25.64 19.13
CA SER A 397 -17.75 26.20 20.48
C SER A 397 -18.77 27.37 20.48
N LYS A 398 -18.65 28.29 19.51
CA LYS A 398 -19.62 29.40 19.33
C LYS A 398 -21.03 28.88 19.03
N VAL A 399 -21.15 27.87 18.17
CA VAL A 399 -22.44 27.24 17.81
C VAL A 399 -23.07 26.51 19.02
N LEU A 400 -22.27 25.87 19.87
CA LEU A 400 -22.72 25.21 21.10
C LEU A 400 -23.12 26.19 22.21
N ARG A 401 -22.68 27.45 22.16
CA ARG A 401 -23.07 28.49 23.14
C ARG A 401 -24.19 29.41 22.67
N ALA A 402 -24.42 29.50 21.36
CA ALA A 402 -25.39 30.42 20.78
C ALA A 402 -26.83 30.11 21.23
N GLN A 403 -27.67 31.12 21.36
CA GLN A 403 -29.11 30.92 21.57
C GLN A 403 -29.81 30.50 20.28
N LEU A 404 -30.98 29.87 20.38
CA LEU A 404 -31.72 29.37 19.21
C LEU A 404 -32.04 30.47 18.18
N LEU A 405 -32.41 31.67 18.64
CA LEU A 405 -32.66 32.82 17.76
C LEU A 405 -31.37 33.33 17.10
N GLU A 406 -30.25 33.33 17.84
CA GLU A 406 -28.95 33.73 17.33
C GLU A 406 -28.45 32.77 16.25
N LEU A 407 -28.71 31.46 16.39
CA LEU A 407 -28.40 30.46 15.38
C LEU A 407 -29.19 30.71 14.08
N SER A 408 -30.49 31.00 14.17
CA SER A 408 -31.31 31.36 13.00
C SER A 408 -30.80 32.63 12.32
N ASP A 409 -30.49 33.67 13.11
CA ASP A 409 -29.97 34.93 12.60
C ASP A 409 -28.59 34.75 11.94
N CYS A 410 -27.71 33.94 12.52
CA CYS A 410 -26.40 33.64 11.97
C CYS A 410 -26.47 32.78 10.68
N TRP A 411 -27.51 31.97 10.53
CA TRP A 411 -27.77 31.19 9.33
C TRP A 411 -28.37 32.02 8.19
N ASN A 412 -29.37 32.84 8.51
CA ASN A 412 -30.20 33.53 7.52
C ASN A 412 -29.75 34.96 7.22
N LYS A 413 -29.39 35.75 8.23
CA LYS A 413 -29.04 37.16 8.08
C LYS A 413 -27.55 37.34 7.77
N THR A 414 -26.67 36.86 8.65
CA THR A 414 -25.22 37.08 8.50
C THR A 414 -24.56 36.07 7.55
N LYS A 415 -25.22 34.91 7.32
CA LYS A 415 -24.70 33.78 6.53
C LYS A 415 -23.33 33.27 6.99
N GLU A 416 -22.92 33.62 8.22
CA GLU A 416 -21.61 33.28 8.78
C GLU A 416 -21.46 31.75 8.97
N LEU A 417 -22.56 31.09 9.31
CA LEU A 417 -22.61 29.63 9.50
C LEU A 417 -22.68 28.86 8.18
N LYS A 418 -23.37 29.41 7.16
CA LYS A 418 -23.48 28.78 5.82
C LYS A 418 -22.13 28.62 5.11
N GLN A 419 -21.14 29.41 5.49
CA GLN A 419 -19.78 29.33 4.95
C GLN A 419 -18.96 28.18 5.56
N THR A 420 -19.41 27.56 6.64
CA THR A 420 -18.59 26.62 7.43
C THR A 420 -19.32 25.33 7.78
N PHE A 421 -20.64 25.37 7.95
CA PHE A 421 -21.46 24.23 8.30
C PHE A 421 -22.51 23.97 7.23
N THR A 422 -22.87 22.69 7.08
CA THR A 422 -24.01 22.26 6.29
C THR A 422 -25.31 22.48 7.04
N CYS A 423 -26.43 22.50 6.30
CA CYS A 423 -27.76 22.66 6.87
C CYS A 423 -28.06 21.56 7.90
N GLU A 424 -27.73 20.30 7.59
CA GLU A 424 -28.02 19.19 8.49
C GLU A 424 -27.17 19.23 9.77
N GLU A 425 -25.90 19.64 9.69
CA GLU A 425 -25.05 19.78 10.89
C GLU A 425 -25.63 20.81 11.87
N ILE A 426 -26.10 21.97 11.39
CA ILE A 426 -26.74 22.98 12.26
C ILE A 426 -28.08 22.47 12.81
N ARG A 427 -28.86 21.75 11.99
CA ARG A 427 -30.12 21.14 12.43
C ARG A 427 -29.89 20.08 13.51
N GLN A 428 -28.83 19.28 13.41
CA GLN A 428 -28.43 18.32 14.43
C GLN A 428 -28.09 19.02 15.74
N VAL A 429 -27.27 20.08 15.72
CA VAL A 429 -26.96 20.84 16.93
C VAL A 429 -28.21 21.45 17.56
N ILE A 430 -29.16 21.96 16.76
CA ILE A 430 -30.42 22.49 17.28
C ILE A 430 -31.27 21.39 17.92
N LYS A 431 -31.37 20.22 17.29
CA LYS A 431 -32.12 19.07 17.85
C LYS A 431 -31.50 18.57 19.15
N MET A 432 -30.17 18.59 19.21
CA MET A 432 -29.37 18.14 20.35
C MET A 432 -29.48 19.08 21.55
N ARG A 433 -29.53 20.40 21.33
CA ARG A 433 -29.46 21.40 22.41
C ARG A 433 -30.80 21.91 22.92
N PHE A 434 -31.83 21.92 22.07
CA PHE A 434 -33.09 22.59 22.40
C PHE A 434 -34.23 21.57 22.46
N PRO A 435 -35.14 21.72 23.44
CA PRO A 435 -36.27 20.82 23.62
C PRO A 435 -37.19 20.81 22.41
N ASP A 436 -37.90 19.70 22.21
CA ASP A 436 -38.88 19.57 21.13
C ASP A 436 -40.14 20.40 21.38
N ASP A 437 -40.07 21.69 21.05
CA ASP A 437 -41.19 22.61 21.12
C ASP A 437 -41.56 23.23 19.75
N ALA A 438 -42.72 23.88 19.70
CA ALA A 438 -43.21 24.52 18.49
C ALA A 438 -42.27 25.64 17.99
N TYR A 439 -41.48 26.23 18.88
CA TYR A 439 -40.53 27.29 18.54
C TYR A 439 -39.30 26.74 17.83
N ARG A 440 -38.72 25.63 18.32
CA ARG A 440 -37.64 24.87 17.68
C ARG A 440 -38.05 24.39 16.29
N LEU A 441 -39.25 23.81 16.15
CA LEU A 441 -39.74 23.34 14.85
C LEU A 441 -39.85 24.47 13.81
N LYS A 442 -40.31 25.66 14.24
CA LYS A 442 -40.35 26.85 13.39
C LYS A 442 -38.95 27.25 12.92
N ILE A 443 -37.98 27.32 13.84
CA ILE A 443 -36.60 27.70 13.50
C ILE A 443 -35.92 26.63 12.62
N LEU A 444 -36.17 25.34 12.86
CA LEU A 444 -35.68 24.26 11.99
C LEU A 444 -36.24 24.37 10.57
N ALA A 445 -37.49 24.80 10.39
CA ALA A 445 -38.08 25.05 9.07
C ALA A 445 -37.48 26.28 8.38
N GLU A 446 -37.08 27.31 9.14
CA GLU A 446 -36.41 28.50 8.63
C GLU A 446 -34.95 28.26 8.17
N ILE A 447 -34.33 27.17 8.64
CA ILE A 447 -32.92 26.83 8.35
C ILE A 447 -32.77 25.95 7.10
N GLN A 448 -33.87 25.57 6.44
CA GLN A 448 -33.95 24.58 5.36
C GLN A 448 -33.19 24.96 4.07
#